data_AF-A0A6N8NEX8-F1
#
_entry.id   AF-A0A6N8NEX8-F1
#
_cell.length_a   1.000
_cell.length_b   1.000
_cell.length_c   1.000
_cell.angle_alpha   90.00
_cell.angle_beta   90.00
_cell.angle_gamma   90.00
#
_symmetry.space_group_name_H-M   'P 1'
#
loop_
_entity.id
_entity.type
_entity.pdbx_description
1 polymer ?
#
loop_
_entity_poly.entity_id
_entity_poly.type
_entity_poly.pdbx_seq_one_letter_code
_entity_poly.pdbx_strand_id
1 'polypeptide(L)'
;VVSTKPRFHFIADKQNDISSIVVELDYPVDISEVSRVMENLLLESADKLLRYKGMLWIDGEPNRLLFQGVQRLYSADWDRPWGDEKPHSTMVFIGIQLPEEEIRAAFAGLRK
;
A
#
# COMPACT_ATOMS: atom_id res chain seq x y z
N VAL A 1 -19.15 -36.24 -11.32
CA VAL A 1 -19.21 -34.80 -11.00
C VAL A 1 -17.99 -34.15 -11.63
N VAL A 2 -18.18 -33.31 -12.65
CA VAL A 2 -17.06 -32.65 -13.36
C VAL A 2 -16.50 -31.58 -12.42
N SER A 3 -15.27 -31.77 -11.94
CA SER A 3 -14.54 -30.77 -11.16
C SER A 3 -14.00 -29.70 -12.10
N THR A 4 -14.79 -28.65 -12.35
CA THR A 4 -14.34 -27.51 -13.14
C THR A 4 -13.30 -26.74 -12.33
N LYS A 5 -12.03 -26.88 -12.72
CA LYS A 5 -10.91 -26.09 -12.21
C LYS A 5 -11.28 -24.59 -12.35
N PRO A 6 -11.15 -23.76 -11.29
CA PRO A 6 -11.47 -22.35 -11.40
C PRO A 6 -10.58 -21.73 -12.48
N ARG A 7 -11.21 -21.11 -13.48
CA ARG A 7 -10.54 -20.42 -14.57
C ARG A 7 -10.53 -18.93 -14.23
N PHE A 8 -9.38 -18.42 -13.81
CA PHE A 8 -9.16 -16.99 -13.67
C PHE A 8 -9.28 -16.37 -15.06
N HIS A 9 -10.33 -15.57 -15.26
CA HIS A 9 -10.45 -14.73 -16.42
C HIS A 9 -9.82 -13.39 -16.06
N PHE A 10 -8.69 -13.06 -16.69
CA PHE A 10 -8.27 -11.66 -16.77
C PHE A 10 -9.35 -10.92 -17.56
N ILE A 11 -10.22 -10.23 -16.85
CA ILE A 11 -11.11 -9.24 -17.46
C ILE A 11 -10.19 -8.08 -17.78
N ALA A 12 -10.05 -7.72 -19.06
CA ALA A 12 -9.37 -6.48 -19.44
C ALA A 12 -9.95 -5.35 -18.59
N ASP A 13 -9.10 -4.53 -17.99
CA ASP A 13 -9.54 -3.40 -17.17
C ASP A 13 -10.60 -2.64 -17.97
N LYS A 14 -11.85 -2.69 -17.50
CA LYS A 14 -12.75 -1.59 -17.81
C LYS A 14 -12.00 -0.35 -17.36
N GLN A 15 -11.99 0.69 -18.18
CA GLN A 15 -11.54 2.01 -17.80
C GLN A 15 -12.46 2.50 -16.67
N ASN A 16 -12.27 1.95 -15.48
CA ASN A 16 -12.89 2.38 -14.26
C ASN A 16 -12.07 3.59 -13.87
N ASP A 17 -12.72 4.73 -13.71
CA ASP A 17 -12.05 5.92 -13.18
C ASP A 17 -11.40 5.60 -11.83
N ILE A 18 -11.96 4.63 -11.09
CA ILE A 18 -11.42 4.08 -9.84
C ILE A 18 -10.54 2.84 -10.13
N SER A 19 -9.29 2.89 -9.70
CA SER A 19 -8.35 1.78 -9.75
C SER A 19 -7.69 1.54 -8.39
N SER A 20 -6.99 0.40 -8.27
CA SER A 20 -6.19 0.06 -7.10
C SER A 20 -4.72 -0.05 -7.48
N ILE A 21 -3.87 0.67 -6.76
CA ILE A 21 -2.42 0.58 -6.89
C ILE A 21 -1.90 -0.24 -5.72
N VAL A 22 -1.22 -1.34 -6.03
CA VAL A 22 -0.54 -2.18 -5.03
C VAL A 22 0.96 -1.92 -5.08
N VAL A 23 1.52 -1.57 -3.92
CA VAL A 23 2.96 -1.35 -3.73
C VAL A 23 3.48 -2.41 -2.77
N GLU A 24 4.48 -3.15 -3.21
CA GLU A 24 5.16 -4.17 -2.42
C GLU A 24 6.63 -3.78 -2.26
N LEU A 25 7.13 -3.81 -1.03
CA LEU A 25 8.53 -3.53 -0.72
C LEU A 25 9.15 -4.74 -0.02
N ASP A 26 10.31 -5.16 -0.49
CA ASP A 26 11.09 -6.28 0.06
C ASP A 26 12.27 -5.80 0.91
N TYR A 27 12.22 -4.55 1.38
CA TYR A 27 13.21 -3.89 2.23
C TYR A 27 12.53 -3.12 3.37
N PRO A 28 13.22 -2.91 4.51
CA PRO A 28 12.72 -2.09 5.60
C PRO A 28 12.75 -0.61 5.22
N VAL A 29 11.81 0.17 5.75
CA VAL A 29 11.75 1.63 5.57
C VAL A 29 11.84 2.37 6.90
N ASP A 30 12.39 3.57 6.87
CA ASP A 30 12.38 4.46 8.04
C ASP A 30 10.97 5.01 8.29
N ILE A 31 10.53 5.01 9.55
CA ILE A 31 9.17 5.44 9.93
C ILE A 31 8.91 6.93 9.62
N SER A 32 9.93 7.77 9.73
CA SER A 32 9.80 9.21 9.47
C SER A 32 9.74 9.47 7.97
N GLU A 33 10.56 8.76 7.19
CA GLU A 33 10.58 8.89 5.73
C GLU A 33 9.27 8.40 5.09
N VAL A 34 8.76 7.24 5.53
CA VAL A 34 7.48 6.72 5.03
C VAL A 34 6.31 7.62 5.43
N SER A 35 6.33 8.20 6.64
CA SER A 35 5.32 9.16 7.08
C SER A 35 5.32 10.40 6.18
N ARG A 36 6.50 10.93 5.82
CA ARG A 36 6.62 12.08 4.91
C ARG A 36 6.08 11.76 3.51
N VAL A 37 6.39 10.58 2.98
CA VAL A 37 5.86 10.13 1.68
C VAL A 37 4.33 10.03 1.71
N MET A 38 3.78 9.45 2.78
CA MET A 38 2.32 9.34 2.97
C MET A 38 1.65 10.70 3.10
N GLU A 39 2.21 11.64 3.86
CA GLU A 39 1.68 12.99 3.99
C GLU A 39 1.63 13.73 2.65
N ASN A 40 2.72 13.68 1.87
CA ASN A 40 2.76 14.30 0.54
C ASN A 40 1.73 13.67 -0.41
N LEU A 41 1.64 12.33 -0.43
CA LEU A 41 0.65 11.60 -1.22
C LEU A 41 -0.78 12.00 -0.85
N LEU A 42 -1.07 12.19 0.45
CA LEU A 42 -2.38 12.65 0.90
C LEU A 42 -2.64 14.10 0.55
N LEU A 43 -1.65 15.00 0.62
CA LEU A 43 -1.81 16.39 0.23
C LEU A 43 -2.11 16.54 -1.26
N GLU A 44 -1.43 15.76 -2.11
CA GLU A 44 -1.57 15.83 -3.56
C GLU A 44 -2.83 15.11 -4.08
N SER A 45 -3.21 14.00 -3.44
CA SER A 45 -4.26 13.10 -3.93
C SER A 45 -5.45 12.90 -2.97
N ALA A 46 -5.62 13.72 -1.94
CA ALA A 46 -6.71 13.58 -0.94
C ALA A 46 -8.10 13.42 -1.56
N ASP A 47 -8.44 14.22 -2.57
CA ASP A 47 -9.78 14.20 -3.19
C ASP A 47 -9.97 13.03 -4.15
N LYS A 48 -8.86 12.38 -4.56
CA LYS A 48 -8.85 11.21 -5.44
C LYS A 48 -8.79 9.91 -4.65
N LEU A 49 -8.17 9.91 -3.47
CA LEU A 49 -8.03 8.76 -2.60
C LEU A 49 -9.34 8.44 -1.90
N LEU A 50 -9.85 7.23 -2.15
CA LEU A 50 -11.07 6.74 -1.52
C LEU A 50 -10.73 5.96 -0.24
N ARG A 51 -9.80 5.00 -0.36
CA ARG A 51 -9.38 4.16 0.75
C ARG A 51 -7.98 3.65 0.51
N TYR A 52 -7.20 3.54 1.58
CA TYR A 52 -5.88 2.94 1.52
C TYR A 52 -5.60 2.16 2.80
N LYS A 53 -4.78 1.13 2.65
CA LYS A 53 -4.32 0.29 3.75
C LYS A 53 -2.90 -0.16 3.46
N GLY A 54 -2.14 -0.42 4.51
CA GLY A 54 -0.85 -1.05 4.33
C GLY A 54 -0.35 -1.71 5.59
N MET A 55 0.54 -2.66 5.35
CA MET A 55 1.44 -3.26 6.32
C MET A 55 2.85 -2.82 5.95
N LEU A 56 3.61 -2.32 6.92
CA LEU A 56 4.95 -1.81 6.72
C LEU A 56 5.95 -2.62 7.54
N TRP A 57 7.08 -2.92 6.92
CA TRP A 57 8.31 -3.35 7.57
C TRP A 57 9.14 -2.11 7.91
N ILE A 58 9.15 -1.76 9.20
CA ILE A 58 9.89 -0.61 9.71
C ILE A 58 11.30 -1.04 10.13
N ASP A 59 12.30 -0.24 9.75
CA ASP A 59 13.71 -0.44 10.11
C ASP A 59 13.90 -0.40 11.63
N GLY A 60 14.59 -1.39 12.18
CA GLY A 60 14.83 -1.52 13.62
C GLY A 60 13.65 -2.03 14.47
N GLU A 61 12.48 -2.28 13.88
CA GLU A 61 11.26 -2.66 14.63
C GLU A 61 10.85 -4.11 14.37
N PRO A 62 10.66 -4.93 15.44
CA PRO A 62 10.29 -6.34 15.30
C PRO A 62 8.79 -6.53 15.02
N ASN A 63 7.99 -5.47 15.18
CA ASN A 63 6.55 -5.47 14.97
C ASN A 63 6.20 -4.90 13.60
N ARG A 64 5.14 -5.43 12.99
CA ARG A 64 4.60 -4.82 11.77
C ARG A 64 3.77 -3.59 12.13
N LEU A 65 3.92 -2.55 11.32
CA LEU A 65 3.11 -1.35 11.44
C LEU A 65 1.96 -1.46 10.44
N LEU A 66 0.72 -1.38 10.94
CA LEU A 66 -0.46 -1.34 10.08
C LEU A 66 -0.97 0.08 9.97
N PHE A 67 -1.31 0.51 8.77
CA PHE A 67 -2.02 1.76 8.56
C PHE A 67 -3.29 1.55 7.72
N GLN A 68 -4.25 2.44 7.96
CA GLN A 68 -5.46 2.51 7.16
C GLN A 68 -5.96 3.95 7.10
N GLY A 69 -6.60 4.30 5.99
CA GLY A 69 -7.25 5.59 5.86
C GLY A 69 -8.39 5.60 4.85
N VAL A 70 -9.22 6.62 4.99
CA VAL A 70 -10.37 6.94 4.15
C VAL A 70 -10.30 8.43 3.86
N GLN A 71 -10.13 8.79 2.59
CA GLN A 71 -9.92 10.18 2.16
C GLN A 71 -8.76 10.84 2.93
N ARG A 72 -9.05 11.84 3.77
CA ARG A 72 -8.05 12.58 4.56
C ARG A 72 -7.79 11.98 5.95
N LEU A 73 -8.64 11.07 6.41
CA LEU A 73 -8.50 10.46 7.73
C LEU A 73 -7.61 9.23 7.63
N TYR A 74 -6.53 9.20 8.40
CA TYR A 74 -5.68 8.02 8.53
C TYR A 74 -5.30 7.74 9.98
N SER A 75 -4.97 6.48 10.22
CA SER A 75 -4.47 5.97 11.49
C SER A 75 -3.41 4.92 11.22
N ALA A 76 -2.37 4.88 12.03
CA ALA A 76 -1.38 3.81 12.06
C ALA A 76 -1.25 3.27 13.48
N ASP A 77 -1.10 1.97 13.62
CA ASP A 77 -0.89 1.31 14.90
C ASP A 77 0.00 0.08 14.74
N TRP A 78 0.73 -0.25 15.81
CA TRP A 78 1.53 -1.46 15.85
C TRP A 78 0.63 -2.68 15.98
N ASP A 79 0.93 -3.71 15.21
CA ASP A 79 0.25 -5.00 15.31
C ASP A 79 1.23 -6.06 15.86
N ARG A 80 1.00 -7.35 15.59
CA ARG A 80 1.85 -8.44 16.06
C ARG A 80 3.30 -8.39 15.53
N PRO A 81 4.24 -9.03 16.24
CA PRO A 81 5.59 -9.27 15.73
C PRO A 81 5.61 -10.07 14.42
N TRP A 82 6.67 -9.90 13.64
CA TRP A 82 6.91 -10.69 12.43
C TRP A 82 7.04 -12.20 12.71
N GLY A 83 7.64 -12.57 13.85
CA GLY A 83 7.89 -13.98 14.18
C GLY A 83 8.81 -14.64 13.16
N ASP A 84 8.41 -15.80 12.63
CA ASP A 84 9.16 -16.55 11.61
C ASP A 84 8.83 -16.10 10.17
N GLU A 85 7.90 -15.15 9.99
CA GLU A 85 7.52 -14.64 8.68
C GLU A 85 8.61 -13.72 8.11
N LYS A 86 8.92 -13.84 6.82
CA LYS A 86 9.84 -12.91 6.15
C LYS A 86 9.20 -11.50 6.16
N PRO A 87 9.83 -10.49 6.80
CA PRO A 87 9.31 -9.14 6.81
C PRO A 87 9.19 -8.58 5.38
N HIS A 88 8.10 -7.88 5.13
CA HIS A 88 7.82 -7.23 3.85
C HIS A 88 6.80 -6.11 4.06
N SER A 89 6.70 -5.19 3.10
CA SER A 89 5.63 -4.20 3.11
C SER A 89 4.65 -4.47 1.97
N THR A 90 3.37 -4.34 2.25
CA THR A 90 2.30 -4.41 1.23
C THR A 90 1.31 -3.31 1.49
N MET A 91 1.08 -2.48 0.49
CA MET A 91 0.20 -1.34 0.56
C MET A 91 -0.75 -1.34 -0.63
N VAL A 92 -1.96 -0.88 -0.40
CA VAL A 92 -2.97 -0.71 -1.43
C VAL A 92 -3.58 0.68 -1.33
N PHE A 93 -3.62 1.39 -2.45
CA PHE A 93 -4.25 2.69 -2.61
C PHE A 93 -5.38 2.56 -3.61
N ILE A 94 -6.60 2.92 -3.21
CA ILE A 94 -7.80 2.85 -4.04
C ILE A 94 -8.27 4.27 -4.26
N GLY A 95 -8.37 4.68 -5.52
CA GLY A 95 -8.75 6.05 -5.84
C GLY A 95 -9.01 6.29 -7.31
N ILE A 96 -9.41 7.53 -7.62
CA ILE A 96 -9.80 7.95 -8.96
C ILE A 96 -8.59 8.55 -9.69
N GLN A 97 -8.17 7.97 -10.82
CA GLN A 97 -7.05 8.47 -11.63
C GLN A 97 -5.82 8.86 -10.79
N LEU A 98 -5.39 7.93 -9.93
CA LEU A 98 -4.22 8.12 -9.08
C LEU A 98 -2.92 8.10 -9.93
N PRO A 99 -1.92 8.93 -9.59
CA PRO A 99 -0.65 8.97 -10.30
C PRO A 99 0.23 7.76 -9.90
N GLU A 100 -0.03 6.60 -10.50
CA GLU A 100 0.64 5.34 -10.13
C GLU A 100 2.17 5.40 -10.19
N GLU A 101 2.72 6.00 -11.24
CA GLU A 101 4.17 6.11 -11.41
C GLU A 101 4.83 6.94 -10.31
N GLU A 102 4.21 8.07 -9.93
CA GLU A 102 4.70 8.95 -8.88
C GLU A 102 4.64 8.26 -7.51
N ILE A 103 3.52 7.58 -7.23
CA ILE A 103 3.34 6.81 -5.99
C ILE A 103 4.42 5.73 -5.89
N ARG A 104 4.62 4.93 -6.93
CA ARG A 104 5.65 3.87 -6.96
C ARG A 104 7.05 4.45 -6.81
N ALA A 105 7.35 5.56 -7.49
CA ALA A 105 8.65 6.23 -7.41
C ALA A 105 8.93 6.77 -6.01
N ALA A 106 7.93 7.36 -5.34
CA ALA A 106 8.07 7.88 -3.98
C ALA A 106 8.43 6.78 -2.98
N PHE A 107 7.77 5.62 -3.04
CA PHE A 107 8.10 4.47 -2.18
C PHE A 107 9.41 3.78 -2.58
N ALA A 108 9.73 3.71 -3.87
CA ALA A 108 11.03 3.20 -4.34
C ALA A 108 12.21 4.03 -3.83
N GLY A 109 12.02 5.35 -3.67
CA GLY A 109 13.01 6.27 -3.11
C GLY A 109 13.29 6.10 -1.61
N LEU A 110 12.50 5.29 -0.89
CA LEU A 110 12.75 4.95 0.53
C LEU A 110 13.83 3.88 0.71
N ARG A 111 14.34 3.31 -0.39
CA ARG A 111 15.39 2.30 -0.35
C ARG A 111 16.73 2.96 0.01
N LYS A 112 17.30 2.57 1.15
CA LYS A 112 18.67 2.93 1.55
C LYS A 112 19.71 2.21 0.69
#